data_AF-A0ABC8R451-F1
#
_entry.id   AF-A0ABC8R451-F1
#
_cell.length_a   1.000
_cell.length_b   1.000
_cell.length_c   1.000
_cell.angle_alpha   90.00
_cell.angle_beta   90.00
_cell.angle_gamma   90.00
#
_symmetry.space_group_name_H-M   'P 1'
#
loop_
_entity.id
_entity.type
_entity.pdbx_description
1 polymer ?
#
loop_
_entity_poly.entity_id
_entity_poly.type
_entity_poly.pdbx_seq_one_letter_code
_entity_poly.pdbx_strand_id
1 'polypeptide(L)'
;MCERLIIKLVGQELADIDVIDIKPWVMHAEVSERFVSCDNRIILAGDAAHRFPPAGGFGMNTGIQDAHNLAWKLASVIKGTAPLSLVATYEMERRPIAIFNTELSVQNFRAAMEVPAVLGLDPTIANSVHRVINNTFGSILPSGLQRAILDGLFTIGRAQLSDFVLNENNPFGSLRLAKLRRIFEEGKSLQLQFPAEDLGFRYLKGAIVPDDDSVLEAPEAPTGRRRDYVPSADPGSRLPHMNVRLLAKLSSEETFSTLDLVAVDKVEFLLIIAPVESSYRLAHVTFKIAEEFNSSVKVCVVWPDGTVDGAARSKEAFDPWENYIDVVEVRRSTTSLSWWDICQMTHRGAILVRPDEHIAWHVKSVVVGDPTLEMKRVFSSVLGVQSTGLQ
;
A
#
# COMPACT_ATOMS: atom_id res chain seq x y z
N MET A 1 -4.32 -13.74 36.76
CA MET A 1 -4.97 -12.41 36.57
C MET A 1 -5.63 -12.31 35.21
N CYS A 2 -4.90 -12.62 34.12
CA CYS A 2 -5.43 -12.57 32.75
C CYS A 2 -6.62 -13.49 32.53
N GLU A 3 -6.59 -14.75 32.99
CA GLU A 3 -7.75 -15.67 32.97
C GLU A 3 -9.01 -15.01 33.54
N ARG A 4 -8.92 -14.42 34.74
CA ARG A 4 -10.04 -13.71 35.37
C ARG A 4 -10.52 -12.51 34.54
N LEU A 5 -9.63 -11.79 33.85
CA LEU A 5 -10.04 -10.70 32.95
C LEU A 5 -10.74 -11.25 31.71
N ILE A 6 -10.24 -12.34 31.14
CA ILE A 6 -10.84 -13.03 29.99
C ILE A 6 -12.24 -13.53 30.35
N ILE A 7 -12.39 -14.27 31.45
CA ILE A 7 -13.70 -14.76 31.94
C ILE A 7 -14.68 -13.59 32.13
N LYS A 8 -14.22 -12.47 32.70
CA LYS A 8 -15.04 -11.27 32.86
C LYS A 8 -15.46 -10.62 31.55
N LEU A 9 -14.58 -10.58 30.55
CA LEU A 9 -14.87 -10.02 29.22
C LEU A 9 -15.80 -10.91 28.42
N VAL A 10 -15.62 -12.23 28.52
CA VAL A 10 -16.46 -13.23 27.84
C VAL A 10 -17.84 -13.35 28.50
N GLY A 11 -17.93 -13.12 29.81
CA GLY A 11 -19.18 -13.10 30.56
C GLY A 11 -19.70 -14.48 30.98
N GLN A 12 -18.90 -15.54 30.82
CA GLN A 12 -19.21 -16.90 31.24
C GLN A 12 -17.94 -17.65 31.66
N GLU A 13 -18.09 -18.67 32.50
CA GLU A 13 -17.00 -19.58 32.85
C GLU A 13 -16.55 -20.38 31.63
N LEU A 14 -15.24 -20.52 31.46
CA LEU A 14 -14.63 -21.30 30.38
C LEU A 14 -13.79 -22.42 31.02
N ALA A 15 -14.04 -23.65 30.59
CA ALA A 15 -13.41 -24.83 31.20
C ALA A 15 -11.97 -25.08 30.72
N ASP A 16 -11.55 -24.42 29.63
CA ASP A 16 -10.28 -24.68 28.96
C ASP A 16 -9.65 -23.36 28.48
N ILE A 17 -9.05 -22.61 29.41
CA ILE A 17 -8.25 -21.42 29.10
C ILE A 17 -6.78 -21.76 29.37
N ASP A 18 -5.96 -21.70 28.32
CA ASP A 18 -4.51 -21.74 28.42
C ASP A 18 -3.93 -20.37 28.01
N VAL A 19 -3.30 -19.67 28.96
CA VAL A 19 -2.67 -18.36 28.71
C VAL A 19 -1.24 -18.59 28.22
N ILE A 20 -1.07 -18.54 26.90
CA ILE A 20 0.21 -18.81 26.24
C ILE A 20 1.27 -17.76 26.59
N ASP A 21 0.94 -16.48 26.51
CA ASP A 21 1.90 -15.39 26.73
C ASP A 21 1.23 -14.08 27.15
N ILE A 22 1.96 -13.25 27.89
CA ILE A 22 1.53 -11.93 28.35
C ILE A 22 2.68 -10.95 28.11
N LYS A 23 2.56 -10.15 27.05
CA LYS A 23 3.57 -9.13 26.71
C LYS A 23 3.01 -7.72 26.86
N PRO A 24 3.65 -6.86 27.64
CA PRO A 24 3.37 -5.43 27.57
C PRO A 24 3.88 -4.87 26.23
N TRP A 25 3.07 -4.05 25.58
CA TRP A 25 3.43 -3.34 24.36
C TRP A 25 3.14 -1.85 24.53
N VAL A 26 4.11 -1.01 24.15
CA VAL A 26 3.97 0.45 24.20
C VAL A 26 3.66 0.94 22.79
N MET A 27 2.57 1.70 22.69
CA MET A 27 2.14 2.29 21.44
C MET A 27 2.97 3.53 21.09
N HIS A 28 3.43 3.58 19.84
CA HIS A 28 4.21 4.68 19.27
C HIS A 28 3.57 5.19 17.97
N ALA A 29 3.89 6.43 17.61
CA ALA A 29 3.48 7.07 16.35
C ALA A 29 4.67 7.92 15.89
N GLU A 30 5.65 7.28 15.24
CA GLU A 30 6.95 7.86 14.95
C GLU A 30 7.41 7.44 13.55
N VAL A 31 8.00 8.37 12.80
CA VAL A 31 8.63 8.11 11.49
C VAL A 31 10.02 8.71 11.52
N SER A 32 11.02 7.94 11.10
CA SER A 32 12.39 8.42 11.02
C SER A 32 12.51 9.63 10.09
N GLU A 33 13.34 10.60 10.47
CA GLU A 33 13.65 11.75 9.63
C GLU A 33 14.33 11.35 8.32
N ARG A 34 15.11 10.26 8.35
CA ARG A 34 15.79 9.67 7.20
C ARG A 34 15.69 8.16 7.22
N PHE A 35 15.40 7.59 6.06
CA PHE A 35 15.37 6.14 5.82
C PHE A 35 16.71 5.66 5.26
N VAL A 36 17.45 6.54 4.58
CA VAL A 36 18.72 6.21 3.94
C VAL A 36 19.82 7.15 4.42
N SER A 37 20.99 6.60 4.78
CA SER A 37 22.15 7.38 5.26
C SER A 37 23.48 6.73 4.87
N CYS A 38 24.58 7.39 5.24
CA CYS A 38 25.96 6.94 5.00
C CYS A 38 26.21 6.57 3.53
N ASP A 39 26.02 7.54 2.63
CA ASP A 39 26.17 7.35 1.17
C ASP A 39 25.32 6.19 0.63
N ASN A 40 24.08 6.08 1.12
CA ASN A 40 23.10 5.05 0.81
C ASN A 40 23.47 3.61 1.22
N ARG A 41 24.29 3.45 2.27
CA ARG A 41 24.72 2.13 2.77
C ARG A 41 24.04 1.70 4.07
N ILE A 42 23.37 2.63 4.76
CA ILE A 42 22.53 2.32 5.91
C ILE A 42 21.09 2.64 5.53
N ILE A 43 20.23 1.63 5.66
CA ILE A 43 18.83 1.67 5.23
C ILE A 43 17.96 1.18 6.40
N LEU A 44 16.97 1.97 6.79
CA LEU A 44 15.94 1.59 7.76
C LEU A 44 14.70 1.13 7.01
N ALA A 45 14.05 0.05 7.46
CA ALA A 45 12.79 -0.45 6.92
C ALA A 45 11.91 -1.03 8.05
N GLY A 46 10.57 -1.05 7.83
CA GLY A 46 9.63 -1.55 8.83
C GLY A 46 9.70 -0.77 10.15
N ASP A 47 9.56 -1.47 11.29
CA ASP A 47 9.54 -0.86 12.63
C ASP A 47 10.79 -0.01 12.99
N ALA A 48 11.92 -0.24 12.31
CA ALA A 48 13.12 0.59 12.46
C ALA A 48 12.97 1.96 11.79
N ALA A 49 12.15 2.06 10.75
CA ALA A 49 11.90 3.30 10.00
C ALA A 49 10.62 4.01 10.48
N HIS A 50 9.61 3.27 10.92
CA HIS A 50 8.32 3.83 11.32
C HIS A 50 7.58 2.92 12.31
N ARG A 51 6.82 3.52 13.25
CA ARG A 51 6.02 2.79 14.25
C ARG A 51 4.65 3.44 14.35
N PHE A 52 3.60 2.64 14.24
CA PHE A 52 2.21 3.12 14.22
C PHE A 52 1.39 2.59 15.40
N PRO A 53 0.29 3.27 15.77
CA PRO A 53 -0.83 2.63 16.43
C PRO A 53 -1.32 1.41 15.65
N PRO A 54 -1.84 0.35 16.30
CA PRO A 54 -2.30 -0.85 15.60
C PRO A 54 -3.61 -0.61 14.83
N ALA A 55 -4.25 0.54 15.03
CA ALA A 55 -5.51 0.91 14.39
C ALA A 55 -5.34 0.96 12.85
N GLY A 56 -6.03 0.06 12.17
CA GLY A 56 -6.00 -0.08 10.70
C GLY A 56 -5.00 -1.11 10.17
N GLY A 57 -4.14 -1.71 11.01
CA GLY A 57 -3.29 -2.82 10.58
C GLY A 57 -2.15 -2.44 9.60
N PHE A 58 -1.74 -1.17 9.56
CA PHE A 58 -0.78 -0.69 8.55
C PHE A 58 0.68 -1.11 8.77
N GLY A 59 1.10 -1.43 10.00
CA GLY A 59 2.52 -1.61 10.36
C GLY A 59 3.24 -2.66 9.53
N MET A 60 2.81 -3.92 9.66
CA MET A 60 3.37 -5.04 8.91
C MET A 60 3.27 -4.83 7.39
N ASN A 61 2.12 -4.35 6.89
CA ASN A 61 1.90 -4.12 5.47
C ASN A 61 2.88 -3.08 4.90
N THR A 62 3.08 -1.97 5.60
CA THR A 62 4.03 -0.92 5.18
C THR A 62 5.45 -1.45 5.21
N GLY A 63 5.83 -2.23 6.23
CA GLY A 63 7.16 -2.85 6.32
C GLY A 63 7.45 -3.88 5.22
N ILE A 64 6.47 -4.70 4.84
CA ILE A 64 6.60 -5.64 3.70
C ILE A 64 6.79 -4.86 2.39
N GLN A 65 6.01 -3.80 2.18
CA GLN A 65 6.14 -2.95 1.00
C GLN A 65 7.50 -2.22 0.95
N ASP A 66 8.07 -1.85 2.10
CA ASP A 66 9.42 -1.28 2.16
C ASP A 66 10.46 -2.27 1.65
N ALA A 67 10.39 -3.52 2.11
CA ALA A 67 11.28 -4.58 1.67
C ALA A 67 11.11 -4.87 0.17
N HIS A 68 9.87 -4.91 -0.32
CA HIS A 68 9.57 -5.13 -1.74
C HIS A 68 10.16 -4.02 -2.64
N ASN A 69 10.01 -2.76 -2.22
CA ASN A 69 10.57 -1.61 -2.92
C ASN A 69 12.13 -1.62 -2.93
N LEU A 70 12.75 -2.05 -1.84
CA LEU A 70 14.21 -2.11 -1.70
C LEU A 70 14.85 -3.27 -2.46
N ALA A 71 14.22 -4.44 -2.47
CA ALA A 71 14.84 -5.69 -2.92
C ALA A 71 15.40 -5.59 -4.33
N TRP A 72 14.61 -5.08 -5.28
CA TRP A 72 15.05 -4.97 -6.68
C TRP A 72 16.13 -3.90 -6.87
N LYS A 73 16.08 -2.80 -6.11
CA LYS A 73 17.08 -1.72 -6.15
C LYS A 73 18.43 -2.23 -5.67
N LEU A 74 18.45 -2.92 -4.52
CA LEU A 74 19.65 -3.54 -3.98
C LEU A 74 20.21 -4.61 -4.92
N ALA A 75 19.35 -5.47 -5.47
CA ALA A 75 19.77 -6.47 -6.44
C ALA A 75 20.40 -5.83 -7.70
N SER A 76 19.85 -4.70 -8.17
CA SER A 76 20.37 -3.97 -9.33
C SER A 76 21.75 -3.35 -9.04
N VAL A 77 21.92 -2.77 -7.85
CA VAL A 77 23.22 -2.22 -7.41
C VAL A 77 24.26 -3.32 -7.23
N ILE A 78 23.91 -4.43 -6.59
CA ILE A 78 24.83 -5.56 -6.34
C ILE A 78 25.28 -6.20 -7.66
N LYS A 79 24.39 -6.26 -8.67
CA LYS A 79 24.71 -6.77 -10.01
C LYS A 79 25.43 -5.76 -10.89
N GLY A 80 25.62 -4.52 -10.43
CA GLY A 80 26.27 -3.45 -11.19
C GLY A 80 25.42 -2.88 -12.33
N THR A 81 24.11 -3.15 -12.36
CA THR A 81 23.20 -2.63 -13.40
C THR A 81 22.70 -1.23 -13.09
N ALA A 82 22.79 -0.82 -11.81
CA ALA A 82 22.44 0.52 -11.37
C ALA A 82 23.46 1.07 -10.36
N PRO A 83 23.70 2.38 -10.30
CA PRO A 83 24.51 3.01 -9.27
C PRO A 83 23.80 3.02 -7.92
N LEU A 84 24.59 3.21 -6.87
CA LEU A 84 24.12 3.29 -5.49
C LEU A 84 23.14 4.45 -5.24
N SER A 85 23.08 5.45 -6.11
CA SER A 85 22.08 6.52 -6.09
C SER A 85 20.65 6.00 -6.30
N LEU A 86 20.45 4.86 -6.96
CA LEU A 86 19.13 4.23 -7.09
C LEU A 86 18.50 3.94 -5.72
N VAL A 87 19.31 3.57 -4.72
CA VAL A 87 18.82 3.31 -3.34
C VAL A 87 18.26 4.56 -2.69
N ALA A 88 18.75 5.76 -3.02
CA ALA A 88 18.22 7.00 -2.47
C ALA A 88 16.73 7.22 -2.83
N THR A 89 16.26 6.64 -3.95
CA THR A 89 14.85 6.71 -4.35
C THR A 89 13.92 5.99 -3.37
N TYR A 90 14.41 5.02 -2.58
CA TYR A 90 13.60 4.34 -1.56
C TYR A 90 13.05 5.33 -0.53
N GLU A 91 13.86 6.25 -0.04
CA GLU A 91 13.40 7.27 0.91
C GLU A 91 12.37 8.20 0.26
N MET A 92 12.64 8.65 -0.97
CA MET A 92 11.75 9.53 -1.74
C MET A 92 10.37 8.91 -1.96
N GLU A 93 10.32 7.59 -2.14
CA GLU A 93 9.11 6.82 -2.42
C GLU A 93 8.37 6.40 -1.13
N ARG A 94 9.07 5.85 -0.14
CA ARG A 94 8.46 5.15 0.99
C ARG A 94 8.27 5.99 2.25
N ARG A 95 9.13 6.99 2.49
CA ARG A 95 8.98 7.85 3.67
C ARG A 95 7.67 8.65 3.66
N PRO A 96 7.24 9.26 2.53
CA PRO A 96 5.93 9.93 2.47
C PRO A 96 4.76 8.99 2.81
N ILE A 97 4.82 7.74 2.37
CA ILE A 97 3.78 6.73 2.66
C ILE A 97 3.76 6.38 4.15
N ALA A 98 4.92 6.22 4.79
CA ALA A 98 5.00 5.98 6.22
C ALA A 98 4.44 7.14 7.06
N ILE A 99 4.69 8.39 6.65
CA ILE A 99 4.09 9.58 7.28
C ILE A 99 2.58 9.55 7.16
N PHE A 100 2.07 9.35 5.94
CA PHE A 100 0.64 9.26 5.67
C PHE A 100 -0.04 8.16 6.50
N ASN A 101 0.53 6.95 6.52
CA ASN A 101 -0.01 5.83 7.29
C ASN A 101 0.05 6.08 8.81
N THR A 102 1.08 6.76 9.31
CA THR A 102 1.17 7.14 10.74
C THR A 102 0.03 8.09 11.11
N GLU A 103 -0.19 9.13 10.30
CA GLU A 103 -1.27 10.08 10.52
C GLU A 103 -2.64 9.40 10.48
N LEU A 104 -2.85 8.52 9.49
CA LEU A 104 -4.08 7.75 9.36
C LEU A 104 -4.31 6.81 10.55
N SER A 105 -3.29 6.07 11.00
CA SER A 105 -3.38 5.22 12.19
C SER A 105 -3.69 6.02 13.46
N VAL A 106 -3.12 7.21 13.63
CA VAL A 106 -3.42 8.09 14.78
C VAL A 106 -4.86 8.59 14.71
N GLN A 107 -5.33 9.03 13.55
CA GLN A 107 -6.73 9.45 13.36
C GLN A 107 -7.70 8.30 13.65
N ASN A 108 -7.41 7.11 13.12
CA ASN A 108 -8.25 5.92 13.30
C ASN A 108 -8.25 5.43 14.76
N PHE A 109 -7.12 5.55 15.47
CA PHE A 109 -7.06 5.28 16.90
C PHE A 109 -7.93 6.27 17.69
N ARG A 110 -7.89 7.57 17.38
CA ARG A 110 -8.76 8.58 18.01
C ARG A 110 -10.23 8.27 17.77
N ALA A 111 -10.60 7.92 16.53
CA ALA A 111 -11.94 7.48 16.16
C ALA A 111 -12.40 6.27 16.99
N ALA A 112 -11.54 5.29 17.20
CA ALA A 112 -11.84 4.13 18.05
C ALA A 112 -12.14 4.54 19.51
N MET A 113 -11.43 5.56 20.02
CA MET A 113 -11.59 6.06 21.38
C MET A 113 -12.83 6.94 21.59
N GLU A 114 -13.53 7.36 20.54
CA GLU A 114 -14.78 8.13 20.67
C GLU A 114 -15.90 7.32 21.33
N VAL A 115 -15.97 6.00 21.04
CA VAL A 115 -17.00 5.10 21.60
C VAL A 115 -16.91 5.02 23.14
N PRO A 116 -15.77 4.64 23.75
CA PRO A 116 -15.66 4.63 25.20
C PRO A 116 -15.82 6.04 25.79
N ALA A 117 -15.34 7.10 25.12
CA ALA A 117 -15.53 8.46 25.61
C ALA A 117 -17.01 8.87 25.70
N VAL A 118 -17.83 8.57 24.69
CA VAL A 118 -19.28 8.85 24.70
C VAL A 118 -19.98 8.06 25.81
N LEU A 119 -19.51 6.85 26.11
CA LEU A 119 -20.00 6.02 27.22
C LEU A 119 -19.57 6.53 28.60
N GLY A 120 -18.83 7.63 28.69
CA GLY A 120 -18.32 8.18 29.95
C GLY A 120 -17.05 7.49 30.45
N LEU A 121 -16.36 6.75 29.59
CA LEU A 121 -15.11 6.05 29.83
C LEU A 121 -13.97 6.72 29.06
N ASP A 122 -13.84 8.03 29.17
CA ASP A 122 -12.84 8.78 28.42
C ASP A 122 -11.41 8.29 28.76
N PRO A 123 -10.64 7.80 27.76
CA PRO A 123 -9.29 7.29 27.96
C PRO A 123 -8.32 8.33 28.54
N THR A 124 -8.56 9.63 28.31
CA THR A 124 -7.73 10.70 28.88
C THR A 124 -7.85 10.78 30.40
N ILE A 125 -9.02 10.43 30.95
CA ILE A 125 -9.25 10.35 32.40
C ILE A 125 -8.49 9.15 32.96
N ALA A 126 -8.58 7.99 32.31
CA ALA A 126 -7.82 6.79 32.70
C ALA A 126 -6.29 7.02 32.66
N ASN A 127 -5.79 7.68 31.61
CA ASN A 127 -4.37 8.00 31.47
C ASN A 127 -3.90 9.05 32.49
N SER A 128 -4.74 10.03 32.82
CA SER A 128 -4.44 11.03 33.84
C SER A 128 -4.31 10.40 35.22
N VAL A 129 -5.21 9.47 35.55
CA VAL A 129 -5.14 8.68 36.78
C VAL A 129 -3.89 7.82 36.81
N HIS A 130 -3.61 7.07 35.73
CA HIS A 130 -2.43 6.22 35.64
C HIS A 130 -1.13 7.03 35.82
N ARG A 131 -1.06 8.24 35.25
CA ARG A 131 0.06 9.16 35.43
C ARG A 131 0.18 9.68 36.86
N VAL A 132 -0.93 10.03 37.51
CA VAL A 132 -0.92 10.48 38.92
C VAL A 132 -0.46 9.37 39.86
N ILE A 133 -0.90 8.12 39.61
CA ILE A 133 -0.50 6.95 40.39
C ILE A 133 0.99 6.62 40.16
N ASN A 134 1.52 6.80 38.95
CA ASN A 134 2.91 6.44 38.64
C ASN A 134 3.92 7.60 38.76
N ASN A 135 3.47 8.83 39.02
CA ASN A 135 4.36 9.95 39.33
C ASN A 135 4.91 9.87 40.77
N THR A 136 5.96 10.65 41.05
CA THR A 136 6.82 10.57 42.25
C THR A 136 6.09 10.51 43.60
N PHE A 137 4.89 11.07 43.73
CA PHE A 137 4.09 10.99 44.95
C PHE A 137 3.10 9.82 44.98
N GLY A 138 2.63 9.34 43.82
CA GLY A 138 1.70 8.21 43.71
C GLY A 138 2.41 6.85 43.79
N SER A 139 3.67 6.77 43.33
CA SER A 139 4.48 5.54 43.40
C SER A 139 4.89 5.17 44.84
N ILE A 140 4.75 6.11 45.78
CA ILE A 140 4.96 5.92 47.22
C ILE A 140 3.73 5.30 47.90
N LEU A 141 2.57 5.28 47.24
CA LEU A 141 1.35 4.69 47.81
C LEU A 141 1.47 3.16 47.92
N PRO A 142 0.98 2.56 49.02
CA PRO A 142 0.88 1.11 49.12
C PRO A 142 0.08 0.53 47.95
N SER A 143 0.53 -0.60 47.40
CA SER A 143 -0.08 -1.26 46.23
C SER A 143 -1.58 -1.57 46.42
N GLY A 144 -2.02 -1.86 47.65
CA GLY A 144 -3.43 -2.05 47.99
C GLY A 144 -4.27 -0.77 47.81
N LEU A 145 -3.71 0.40 48.11
CA LEU A 145 -4.39 1.69 47.95
C LEU A 145 -4.42 2.13 46.49
N GLN A 146 -3.34 1.91 45.72
CA GLN A 146 -3.33 2.12 44.28
C GLN A 146 -4.42 1.29 43.58
N ARG A 147 -4.55 0.02 43.98
CA ARG A 147 -5.59 -0.88 43.49
C ARG A 147 -7.00 -0.42 43.86
N ALA A 148 -7.22 0.01 45.11
CA ALA A 148 -8.53 0.52 45.54
C ALA A 148 -8.95 1.79 44.77
N ILE A 149 -8.02 2.69 44.47
CA ILE A 149 -8.26 3.89 43.66
C ILE A 149 -8.66 3.50 42.24
N LEU A 150 -7.93 2.58 41.60
CA LEU A 150 -8.25 2.07 40.26
C LEU A 150 -9.61 1.37 40.24
N ASP A 151 -9.87 0.47 41.20
CA ASP A 151 -11.14 -0.28 41.32
C ASP A 151 -12.34 0.67 41.54
N GLY A 152 -12.16 1.73 42.33
CA GLY A 152 -13.16 2.78 42.53
C GLY A 152 -13.50 3.53 41.24
N LEU A 153 -12.48 3.94 40.47
CA LEU A 153 -12.67 4.61 39.19
C LEU A 153 -13.34 3.70 38.14
N PHE A 154 -12.93 2.44 38.05
CA PHE A 154 -13.61 1.46 37.19
C PHE A 154 -15.05 1.20 37.64
N THR A 155 -15.36 1.32 38.93
CA THR A 155 -16.74 1.17 39.43
C THR A 155 -17.59 2.38 39.02
N ILE A 156 -17.07 3.60 39.12
CA ILE A 156 -17.73 4.81 38.63
C ILE A 156 -17.95 4.72 37.11
N GLY A 157 -16.92 4.33 36.36
CA GLY A 157 -17.02 4.12 34.92
C GLY A 157 -18.09 3.07 34.55
N ARG A 158 -18.10 1.92 35.22
CA ARG A 158 -19.12 0.86 34.99
C ARG A 158 -20.53 1.33 35.34
N ALA A 159 -20.70 2.17 36.36
CA ALA A 159 -22.01 2.73 36.70
C ALA A 159 -22.59 3.58 35.55
N GLN A 160 -21.73 4.22 34.74
CA GLN A 160 -22.15 4.96 33.53
C GLN A 160 -22.78 4.05 32.46
N LEU A 161 -22.45 2.76 32.47
CA LEU A 161 -22.97 1.74 31.55
C LEU A 161 -24.19 0.99 32.10
N SER A 162 -24.64 1.28 33.32
CA SER A 162 -25.75 0.54 33.92
C SER A 162 -27.05 0.79 33.17
N ASP A 163 -27.95 -0.20 33.16
CA ASP A 163 -29.28 -0.09 32.53
C ASP A 163 -30.12 1.05 33.10
N PHE A 164 -29.78 1.57 34.29
CA PHE A 164 -30.40 2.74 34.90
C PHE A 164 -29.92 4.07 34.29
N VAL A 165 -28.66 4.15 33.86
CA VAL A 165 -28.03 5.35 33.30
C VAL A 165 -28.06 5.35 31.77
N LEU A 166 -27.72 4.23 31.15
CA LEU A 166 -27.59 4.09 29.70
C LEU A 166 -28.84 3.46 29.07
N ASN A 167 -29.97 4.16 29.14
CA ASN A 167 -31.23 3.75 28.52
C ASN A 167 -31.95 4.94 27.88
N GLU A 168 -32.95 4.67 27.03
CA GLU A 168 -33.71 5.70 26.32
C GLU A 168 -34.62 6.56 27.23
N ASN A 169 -34.99 6.04 28.40
CA ASN A 169 -35.84 6.75 29.38
C ASN A 169 -35.04 7.72 30.26
N ASN A 170 -33.71 7.66 30.24
CA ASN A 170 -32.82 8.59 30.92
C ASN A 170 -32.36 9.68 29.94
N PRO A 171 -32.57 10.99 30.18
CA PRO A 171 -32.15 12.04 29.26
C PRO A 171 -30.65 12.06 28.91
N PHE A 172 -29.78 11.71 29.87
CA PHE A 172 -28.34 11.59 29.64
C PHE A 172 -28.01 10.31 28.87
N GLY A 173 -28.67 9.20 29.21
CA GLY A 173 -28.56 7.92 28.53
C GLY A 173 -28.96 8.00 27.07
N SER A 174 -30.14 8.55 26.78
CA SER A 174 -30.67 8.70 25.43
C SER A 174 -29.79 9.58 24.55
N LEU A 175 -29.24 10.67 25.10
CA LEU A 175 -28.26 11.51 24.37
C LEU A 175 -26.98 10.75 24.03
N ARG A 176 -26.46 9.94 24.96
CA ARG A 176 -25.26 9.10 24.71
C ARG A 176 -25.55 8.02 23.66
N LEU A 177 -26.69 7.34 23.77
CA LEU A 177 -27.13 6.34 22.81
C LEU A 177 -27.33 6.95 21.41
N ALA A 178 -27.91 8.15 21.31
CA ALA A 178 -28.04 8.86 20.04
C ALA A 178 -26.67 9.23 19.43
N LYS A 179 -25.71 9.69 20.26
CA LYS A 179 -24.33 9.94 19.81
C LYS A 179 -23.63 8.65 19.35
N LEU A 180 -23.81 7.54 20.05
CA LEU A 180 -23.27 6.24 19.65
C LEU A 180 -23.87 5.76 18.33
N ARG A 181 -25.19 5.83 18.15
CA ARG A 181 -25.85 5.51 16.88
C ARG A 181 -25.24 6.32 15.75
N ARG A 182 -25.11 7.64 15.95
CA ARG A 182 -24.48 8.52 14.98
C ARG A 182 -23.05 8.10 14.64
N ILE A 183 -22.22 7.77 15.64
CA ILE A 183 -20.86 7.28 15.41
C ILE A 183 -20.86 6.02 14.53
N PHE A 184 -21.74 5.07 14.79
CA PHE A 184 -21.80 3.82 14.02
C PHE A 184 -22.40 4.01 12.62
N GLU A 185 -23.50 4.73 12.51
CA GLU A 185 -24.19 5.00 11.23
C GLU A 185 -23.33 5.82 10.27
N GLU A 186 -22.61 6.82 10.78
CA GLU A 186 -21.68 7.63 9.97
C GLU A 186 -20.31 6.93 9.76
N GLY A 187 -20.14 5.69 10.25
CA GLY A 187 -18.89 4.93 10.14
C GLY A 187 -17.71 5.61 10.84
N LYS A 188 -17.98 6.38 11.89
CA LYS A 188 -17.00 7.25 12.54
C LYS A 188 -16.05 6.56 13.52
N SER A 189 -16.37 5.34 13.93
CA SER A 189 -15.55 4.51 14.83
C SER A 189 -14.33 3.88 14.14
N LEU A 190 -13.67 2.94 14.82
CA LEU A 190 -12.53 2.17 14.27
C LEU A 190 -12.86 1.59 12.90
N GLN A 191 -11.96 1.82 11.94
CA GLN A 191 -12.02 1.22 10.62
C GLN A 191 -10.84 0.26 10.42
N LEU A 192 -11.07 -0.83 9.69
CA LEU A 192 -10.08 -1.88 9.45
C LEU A 192 -9.73 -2.07 7.97
N GLN A 193 -10.36 -1.31 7.08
CA GLN A 193 -10.16 -1.42 5.64
C GLN A 193 -10.00 -0.03 5.04
N PHE A 194 -8.89 0.17 4.34
CA PHE A 194 -8.56 1.43 3.67
C PHE A 194 -8.12 1.17 2.23
N PRO A 195 -8.99 0.64 1.33
CA PRO A 195 -8.57 0.22 0.00
C PRO A 195 -7.86 1.31 -0.82
N ALA A 196 -8.36 2.55 -0.77
CA ALA A 196 -7.73 3.67 -1.47
C ALA A 196 -6.32 3.97 -0.95
N GLU A 197 -6.10 3.85 0.36
CA GLU A 197 -4.80 4.13 0.99
C GLU A 197 -3.84 2.94 0.91
N ASP A 198 -4.34 1.71 1.03
CA ASP A 198 -3.54 0.47 0.98
C ASP A 198 -3.09 0.13 -0.44
N LEU A 199 -3.91 0.44 -1.45
CA LEU A 199 -3.67 0.06 -2.85
C LEU A 199 -3.46 1.26 -3.78
N GLY A 200 -4.06 2.40 -3.47
CA GLY A 200 -4.08 3.58 -4.35
C GLY A 200 -3.03 4.64 -4.04
N PHE A 201 -2.11 4.38 -3.10
CA PHE A 201 -0.98 5.27 -2.90
C PHE A 201 -0.09 5.31 -4.14
N ARG A 202 0.58 6.45 -4.35
CA ARG A 202 1.40 6.72 -5.53
C ARG A 202 2.74 7.31 -5.15
N TYR A 203 3.79 6.87 -5.81
CA TYR A 203 5.10 7.52 -5.73
C TYR A 203 5.10 8.78 -6.59
N LEU A 204 5.32 9.94 -5.95
CA LEU A 204 5.40 11.23 -6.65
C LEU A 204 6.82 11.57 -7.13
N LYS A 205 7.83 10.92 -6.55
CA LYS A 205 9.24 11.08 -6.88
C LYS A 205 9.96 9.75 -6.67
N GLY A 206 11.11 9.58 -7.30
CA GLY A 206 11.95 8.39 -7.16
C GLY A 206 12.36 7.82 -8.51
N ALA A 207 12.41 6.50 -8.61
CA ALA A 207 12.73 5.77 -9.83
C ALA A 207 11.49 5.67 -10.74
N ILE A 208 11.03 6.83 -11.21
CA ILE A 208 9.88 7.01 -12.10
C ILE A 208 10.20 8.11 -13.14
N VAL A 209 9.39 8.18 -14.19
CA VAL A 209 9.41 9.24 -15.19
C VAL A 209 8.02 9.87 -15.22
N PRO A 210 7.83 11.07 -14.65
CA PRO A 210 6.54 11.73 -14.64
C PRO A 210 6.15 12.19 -16.06
N ASP A 211 4.84 12.37 -16.28
CA ASP A 211 4.34 12.99 -17.51
C ASP A 211 4.64 14.49 -17.49
N ASP A 212 5.05 15.05 -18.64
CA ASP A 212 5.39 16.46 -18.79
C ASP A 212 4.22 17.40 -18.42
N ASP A 213 2.98 16.95 -18.57
CA ASP A 213 1.75 17.72 -18.28
C ASP A 213 1.13 17.38 -16.91
N SER A 214 1.69 16.43 -16.16
CA SER A 214 1.14 16.07 -14.84
C SER A 214 1.53 17.13 -13.80
N VAL A 215 0.57 17.96 -13.40
CA VAL A 215 0.66 18.67 -12.13
C VAL A 215 0.77 17.58 -11.07
N LEU A 216 1.93 17.48 -10.41
CA LEU A 216 2.11 16.61 -9.26
C LEU A 216 1.20 17.13 -8.15
N GLU A 217 -0.04 16.65 -8.12
CA GLU A 217 -0.98 16.96 -7.06
C GLU A 217 -0.36 16.51 -5.73
N ALA A 218 -0.49 17.35 -4.72
CA ALA A 218 -0.03 17.00 -3.39
C ALA A 218 -0.71 15.68 -2.97
N PRO A 219 -0.03 14.81 -2.21
CA PRO A 219 -0.68 13.63 -1.65
C PRO A 219 -1.95 14.09 -0.92
N GLU A 220 -3.09 13.47 -1.24
CA GLU A 220 -4.33 13.76 -0.53
C GLU A 220 -4.10 13.55 0.96
N ALA A 221 -4.70 14.41 1.80
CA ALA A 221 -4.62 14.22 3.23
C ALA A 221 -5.41 12.97 3.65
N PRO A 222 -4.95 12.20 4.66
CA PRO A 222 -5.68 11.05 5.15
C PRO A 222 -7.04 11.51 5.70
N THR A 223 -8.12 10.97 5.14
CA THR A 223 -9.49 11.35 5.51
C THR A 223 -9.97 10.66 6.78
N GLY A 224 -9.27 9.60 7.22
CA GLY A 224 -9.70 8.75 8.32
C GLY A 224 -10.95 7.93 8.01
N ARG A 225 -11.35 7.85 6.73
CA ARG A 225 -12.57 7.18 6.26
C ARG A 225 -12.26 6.24 5.11
N ARG A 226 -12.97 5.10 5.11
CA ARG A 226 -12.94 4.11 4.04
C ARG A 226 -13.32 4.79 2.74
N ARG A 227 -12.42 4.70 1.77
CA ARG A 227 -12.64 5.08 0.38
C ARG A 227 -12.35 3.88 -0.50
N ASP A 228 -13.10 3.77 -1.57
CA ASP A 228 -12.86 2.70 -2.54
C ASP A 228 -11.60 3.02 -3.36
N TYR A 229 -10.84 1.98 -3.68
CA TYR A 229 -9.67 2.09 -4.54
C TYR A 229 -10.10 2.44 -5.97
N VAL A 230 -9.47 3.46 -6.54
CA VAL A 230 -9.61 3.83 -7.95
C VAL A 230 -8.27 3.53 -8.63
N PRO A 231 -8.21 2.59 -9.59
CA PRO A 231 -6.98 2.31 -10.32
C PRO A 231 -6.50 3.53 -11.09
N SER A 232 -5.18 3.69 -11.15
CA SER A 232 -4.51 4.69 -11.97
C SER A 232 -3.32 4.06 -12.67
N ALA A 233 -3.13 4.40 -13.94
CA ALA A 233 -1.94 4.02 -14.71
C ALA A 233 -0.84 5.09 -14.69
N ASP A 234 -1.03 6.18 -13.96
CA ASP A 234 -0.04 7.24 -13.93
C ASP A 234 1.28 6.77 -13.24
N PRO A 235 2.45 7.31 -13.62
CA PRO A 235 3.74 6.89 -13.10
C PRO A 235 3.82 7.02 -11.58
N GLY A 236 4.26 5.95 -10.93
CA GLY A 236 4.33 5.79 -9.48
C GLY A 236 3.13 5.08 -8.86
N SER A 237 2.04 4.87 -9.60
CA SER A 237 0.90 4.05 -9.14
C SER A 237 1.23 2.56 -9.26
N ARG A 238 0.52 1.72 -8.49
CA ARG A 238 0.58 0.26 -8.67
C ARG A 238 -0.11 -0.14 -9.98
N LEU A 239 0.44 -1.13 -10.68
CA LEU A 239 -0.15 -1.69 -11.89
C LEU A 239 -1.63 -2.10 -11.65
N PRO A 240 -2.59 -1.59 -12.45
CA PRO A 240 -3.99 -1.99 -12.32
C PRO A 240 -4.22 -3.49 -12.57
N HIS A 241 -4.89 -4.13 -11.61
CA HIS A 241 -5.34 -5.52 -11.73
C HIS A 241 -6.43 -5.67 -12.80
N MET A 242 -6.28 -6.71 -13.63
CA MET A 242 -7.33 -7.26 -14.49
C MET A 242 -7.08 -8.75 -14.66
N ASN A 243 -8.15 -9.54 -14.79
CA ASN A 243 -8.02 -10.93 -15.19
C ASN A 243 -7.64 -11.01 -16.67
N VAL A 244 -6.66 -11.84 -16.99
CA VAL A 244 -6.17 -12.10 -18.33
C VAL A 244 -6.03 -13.60 -18.56
N ARG A 245 -5.98 -14.00 -19.83
CA ARG A 245 -5.78 -15.38 -20.25
C ARG A 245 -4.66 -15.45 -21.28
N LEU A 246 -3.89 -16.53 -21.29
CA LEU A 246 -2.89 -16.77 -22.34
C LEU A 246 -3.56 -16.93 -23.70
N LEU A 247 -3.12 -16.16 -24.70
CA LEU A 247 -3.63 -16.27 -26.07
C LEU A 247 -3.35 -17.65 -26.68
N ALA A 248 -2.21 -18.28 -26.34
CA ALA A 248 -1.88 -19.63 -26.79
C ALA A 248 -2.74 -20.74 -26.16
N LYS A 249 -3.50 -20.43 -25.10
CA LYS A 249 -4.33 -21.40 -24.35
C LYS A 249 -5.78 -20.91 -24.19
N LEU A 250 -6.36 -20.37 -25.26
CA LEU A 250 -7.75 -19.86 -25.25
C LEU A 250 -8.80 -20.92 -24.93
N SER A 251 -8.52 -22.21 -25.14
CA SER A 251 -9.41 -23.31 -24.75
C SER A 251 -9.45 -23.55 -23.23
N SER A 252 -8.53 -22.97 -22.46
CA SER A 252 -8.51 -23.05 -21.00
C SER A 252 -9.38 -21.94 -20.40
N GLU A 253 -10.17 -22.28 -19.39
CA GLU A 253 -10.89 -21.30 -18.58
C GLU A 253 -10.00 -20.62 -17.53
N GLU A 254 -8.75 -21.07 -17.40
CA GLU A 254 -7.79 -20.51 -16.44
C GLU A 254 -7.49 -19.04 -16.75
N THR A 255 -7.61 -18.20 -15.72
CA THR A 255 -7.28 -16.77 -15.78
C THR A 255 -6.34 -16.43 -14.65
N PHE A 256 -5.54 -15.39 -14.84
CA PHE A 256 -4.60 -14.87 -13.87
C PHE A 256 -4.58 -13.34 -13.93
N SER A 257 -3.93 -12.68 -12.97
CA SER A 257 -3.88 -11.23 -12.91
C SER A 257 -2.82 -10.65 -13.85
N THR A 258 -3.06 -9.43 -14.34
CA THR A 258 -1.99 -8.55 -14.85
C THR A 258 -0.80 -8.38 -13.89
N LEU A 259 -1.00 -8.46 -12.57
CA LEU A 259 0.08 -8.42 -11.58
C LEU A 259 0.99 -9.65 -11.65
N ASP A 260 0.46 -10.81 -12.03
CA ASP A 260 1.24 -12.06 -12.15
C ASP A 260 2.17 -12.05 -13.38
N LEU A 261 2.09 -11.02 -14.23
CA LEU A 261 3.02 -10.81 -15.34
C LEU A 261 4.38 -10.28 -14.88
N VAL A 262 4.45 -9.64 -13.71
CA VAL A 262 5.68 -9.13 -13.12
C VAL A 262 6.49 -10.29 -12.55
N ALA A 263 7.78 -10.36 -12.87
CA ALA A 263 8.63 -11.46 -12.41
C ALA A 263 8.89 -11.37 -10.90
N VAL A 264 8.76 -12.49 -10.19
CA VAL A 264 8.99 -12.56 -8.73
C VAL A 264 10.38 -13.11 -8.38
N ASP A 265 11.06 -13.76 -9.33
CA ASP A 265 12.30 -14.50 -9.14
C ASP A 265 13.54 -13.80 -9.75
N LYS A 266 13.33 -12.74 -10.52
CA LYS A 266 14.40 -11.94 -11.14
C LYS A 266 14.03 -10.47 -11.23
N VAL A 267 15.06 -9.62 -11.30
CA VAL A 267 14.91 -8.18 -11.59
C VAL A 267 14.62 -8.06 -13.09
N GLU A 268 13.35 -7.89 -13.42
CA GLU A 268 12.87 -7.74 -14.80
C GLU A 268 11.77 -6.68 -14.84
N PHE A 269 11.89 -5.75 -15.78
CA PHE A 269 10.84 -4.79 -16.09
C PHE A 269 9.79 -5.43 -16.98
N LEU A 270 8.55 -4.96 -16.90
CA LEU A 270 7.47 -5.41 -17.75
C LEU A 270 7.00 -4.25 -18.63
N LEU A 271 7.11 -4.38 -19.95
CA LEU A 271 6.52 -3.45 -20.91
C LEU A 271 5.16 -4.01 -21.36
N ILE A 272 4.08 -3.28 -21.11
CA ILE A 272 2.73 -3.67 -21.55
C ILE A 272 2.32 -2.82 -22.75
N ILE A 273 1.90 -3.48 -23.82
CA ILE A 273 1.52 -2.87 -25.10
C ILE A 273 0.29 -3.54 -25.71
N ALA A 274 -0.32 -2.87 -26.70
CA ALA A 274 -1.37 -3.45 -27.54
C ALA A 274 -0.79 -4.07 -28.83
N PRO A 275 -1.56 -4.92 -29.54
CA PRO A 275 -1.11 -5.59 -30.77
C PRO A 275 -1.20 -4.65 -32.00
N VAL A 276 -0.45 -3.54 -31.99
CA VAL A 276 -0.37 -2.57 -33.09
C VAL A 276 1.08 -2.31 -33.50
N GLU A 277 1.29 -1.95 -34.76
CA GLU A 277 2.65 -1.89 -35.33
C GLU A 277 3.55 -0.85 -34.66
N SER A 278 3.02 0.31 -34.28
CA SER A 278 3.77 1.31 -33.51
C SER A 278 4.24 0.76 -32.15
N SER A 279 3.42 -0.07 -31.51
CA SER A 279 3.73 -0.67 -30.21
C SER A 279 4.77 -1.79 -30.33
N TYR A 280 4.72 -2.60 -31.40
CA TYR A 280 5.77 -3.57 -31.68
C TYR A 280 7.12 -2.87 -31.91
N ARG A 281 7.15 -1.77 -32.68
CA ARG A 281 8.37 -0.97 -32.88
C ARG A 281 8.94 -0.43 -31.56
N LEU A 282 8.08 0.02 -30.65
CA LEU A 282 8.50 0.47 -29.32
C LEU A 282 9.11 -0.68 -28.50
N ALA A 283 8.51 -1.86 -28.54
CA ALA A 283 9.03 -3.05 -27.85
C ALA A 283 10.41 -3.48 -28.38
N HIS A 284 10.62 -3.46 -29.70
CA HIS A 284 11.95 -3.69 -30.31
C HIS A 284 13.03 -2.76 -29.75
N VAL A 285 12.70 -1.47 -29.72
CA VAL A 285 13.60 -0.46 -29.16
C VAL A 285 13.84 -0.74 -27.68
N THR A 286 12.80 -1.07 -26.94
CA THR A 286 12.88 -1.36 -25.50
C THR A 286 13.78 -2.55 -25.20
N PHE A 287 13.71 -3.64 -25.97
CA PHE A 287 14.62 -4.78 -25.82
C PHE A 287 16.08 -4.36 -25.98
N LYS A 288 16.41 -3.64 -27.07
CA LYS A 288 17.77 -3.15 -27.32
C LYS A 288 18.27 -2.22 -26.23
N ILE A 289 17.43 -1.28 -25.76
CA ILE A 289 17.81 -0.38 -24.67
C ILE A 289 17.98 -1.14 -23.37
N ALA A 290 17.13 -2.12 -23.06
CA ALA A 290 17.32 -2.93 -21.86
C ALA A 290 18.68 -3.65 -21.87
N GLU A 291 19.08 -4.23 -23.01
CA GLU A 291 20.40 -4.85 -23.21
C GLU A 291 21.54 -3.83 -23.01
N GLU A 292 21.44 -2.61 -23.59
CA GLU A 292 22.43 -1.53 -23.40
C GLU A 292 22.62 -1.16 -21.91
N PHE A 293 21.56 -1.24 -21.11
CA PHE A 293 21.58 -0.93 -19.67
C PHE A 293 21.88 -2.16 -18.80
N ASN A 294 22.24 -3.31 -19.38
CA ASN A 294 22.41 -4.59 -18.68
C ASN A 294 21.17 -4.97 -17.83
N SER A 295 19.97 -4.63 -18.30
CA SER A 295 18.70 -4.88 -17.65
C SER A 295 17.88 -5.93 -18.42
N SER A 296 16.84 -6.48 -17.78
CA SER A 296 15.91 -7.42 -18.40
C SER A 296 14.55 -6.77 -18.58
N VAL A 297 13.91 -7.00 -19.72
CA VAL A 297 12.53 -6.60 -19.98
C VAL A 297 11.74 -7.75 -20.57
N LYS A 298 10.54 -7.98 -20.03
CA LYS A 298 9.51 -8.84 -20.63
C LYS A 298 8.47 -7.95 -21.31
N VAL A 299 8.05 -8.32 -22.50
CA VAL A 299 6.98 -7.60 -23.22
C VAL A 299 5.68 -8.38 -23.11
N CYS A 300 4.63 -7.74 -22.61
CA CYS A 300 3.27 -8.29 -22.61
C CYS A 300 2.42 -7.58 -23.67
N VAL A 301 1.89 -8.35 -24.61
CA VAL A 301 0.93 -7.86 -25.60
C VAL A 301 -0.48 -8.20 -25.10
N VAL A 302 -1.27 -7.17 -24.79
CA VAL A 302 -2.65 -7.31 -24.32
C VAL A 302 -3.61 -7.16 -25.49
N TRP A 303 -4.23 -8.28 -25.86
CA TRP A 303 -5.21 -8.38 -26.92
C TRP A 303 -6.62 -8.06 -26.40
N PRO A 304 -7.49 -7.45 -27.22
CA PRO A 304 -8.87 -7.16 -26.84
C PRO A 304 -9.66 -8.42 -26.50
N ASP A 305 -10.64 -8.27 -25.60
CA ASP A 305 -11.60 -9.31 -25.25
C ASP A 305 -12.28 -9.90 -26.51
N GLY A 306 -12.44 -11.23 -26.55
CA GLY A 306 -13.00 -11.96 -27.68
C GLY A 306 -12.02 -12.25 -28.84
N THR A 307 -10.75 -11.90 -28.71
CA THR A 307 -9.72 -12.29 -29.70
C THR A 307 -9.58 -13.81 -29.75
N VAL A 308 -9.62 -14.39 -30.96
CA VAL A 308 -9.52 -15.84 -31.20
C VAL A 308 -8.24 -16.28 -31.91
N ASP A 309 -7.50 -15.35 -32.53
CA ASP A 309 -6.24 -15.61 -33.24
C ASP A 309 -5.38 -14.33 -33.24
N GLY A 310 -4.06 -14.50 -33.20
CA GLY A 310 -3.10 -13.39 -33.11
C GLY A 310 -1.67 -13.78 -32.76
N ALA A 311 -1.45 -14.99 -32.23
CA ALA A 311 -0.14 -15.43 -31.73
C ALA A 311 0.95 -15.47 -32.82
N ALA A 312 0.59 -15.80 -34.07
CA ALA A 312 1.53 -15.78 -35.19
C ALA A 312 2.09 -14.37 -35.46
N ARG A 313 1.25 -13.33 -35.29
CA ARG A 313 1.64 -11.94 -35.53
C ARG A 313 2.70 -11.47 -34.54
N SER A 314 2.54 -11.75 -33.26
CA SER A 314 3.54 -11.39 -32.24
C SER A 314 4.84 -12.16 -32.47
N LYS A 315 4.75 -13.46 -32.82
CA LYS A 315 5.93 -14.29 -33.12
C LYS A 315 6.76 -13.74 -34.27
N GLU A 316 6.11 -13.40 -35.39
CA GLU A 316 6.79 -12.77 -36.53
C GLU A 316 7.31 -11.38 -36.18
N ALA A 317 6.55 -10.62 -35.39
CA ALA A 317 6.95 -9.28 -34.98
C ALA A 317 8.17 -9.28 -34.08
N PHE A 318 8.35 -10.24 -33.17
CA PHE A 318 9.41 -10.20 -32.15
C PHE A 318 10.68 -11.00 -32.46
N ASP A 319 10.76 -11.74 -33.56
CA ASP A 319 11.97 -12.49 -33.92
C ASP A 319 13.23 -11.58 -33.91
N PRO A 320 14.34 -11.95 -33.20
CA PRO A 320 14.61 -13.20 -32.48
C PRO A 320 14.32 -13.18 -30.96
N TRP A 321 13.69 -12.15 -30.42
CA TRP A 321 13.39 -12.05 -28.98
C TRP A 321 12.25 -12.99 -28.56
N GLU A 322 12.51 -13.82 -27.55
CA GLU A 322 11.52 -14.77 -27.00
C GLU A 322 10.90 -14.32 -25.67
N ASN A 323 11.40 -13.24 -25.05
CA ASN A 323 10.94 -12.78 -23.73
C ASN A 323 9.66 -11.92 -23.84
N TYR A 324 8.63 -12.48 -24.46
CA TYR A 324 7.32 -11.85 -24.58
C TYR A 324 6.19 -12.83 -24.24
N ILE A 325 5.01 -12.27 -23.99
CA ILE A 325 3.80 -13.02 -23.67
C ILE A 325 2.59 -12.34 -24.30
N ASP A 326 1.74 -13.15 -24.94
CA ASP A 326 0.44 -12.71 -25.47
C ASP A 326 -0.67 -13.09 -24.51
N VAL A 327 -1.44 -12.10 -24.07
CA VAL A 327 -2.60 -12.30 -23.20
C VAL A 327 -3.83 -11.63 -23.78
N VAL A 328 -5.00 -12.20 -23.52
CA VAL A 328 -6.30 -11.62 -23.84
C VAL A 328 -6.90 -11.11 -22.54
N GLU A 329 -7.38 -9.85 -22.53
CA GLU A 329 -8.11 -9.32 -21.39
C GLU A 329 -9.41 -10.09 -21.16
N VAL A 330 -9.76 -10.36 -19.90
CA VAL A 330 -10.99 -11.06 -19.52
C VAL A 330 -11.86 -10.10 -18.72
N ARG A 331 -12.90 -9.58 -19.38
CA ARG A 331 -13.85 -8.66 -18.75
C ARG A 331 -14.88 -9.43 -17.94
N ARG A 332 -15.30 -8.85 -16.81
CA ARG A 332 -16.35 -9.44 -15.95
C ARG A 332 -17.71 -9.50 -16.64
N SER A 333 -17.98 -8.55 -17.53
CA SER A 333 -19.18 -8.47 -18.35
C SER A 333 -18.89 -7.68 -19.64
N THR A 334 -19.79 -7.78 -20.62
CA THR A 334 -19.69 -7.01 -21.88
C THR A 334 -19.79 -5.49 -21.67
N THR A 335 -20.40 -5.06 -20.55
CA THR A 335 -20.52 -3.66 -20.12
C THR A 335 -19.38 -3.17 -19.24
N SER A 336 -18.48 -4.07 -18.81
CA SER A 336 -17.30 -3.69 -18.04
C SER A 336 -16.30 -2.97 -18.93
N LEU A 337 -15.59 -2.01 -18.34
CA LEU A 337 -14.48 -1.29 -18.97
C LEU A 337 -13.40 -2.27 -19.45
N SER A 338 -12.74 -1.95 -20.56
CA SER A 338 -11.51 -2.65 -20.96
C SER A 338 -10.37 -2.28 -20.01
N TRP A 339 -9.27 -3.03 -20.05
CA TRP A 339 -8.08 -2.70 -19.25
C TRP A 339 -7.49 -1.34 -19.67
N TRP A 340 -7.54 -1.03 -20.97
CA TRP A 340 -7.12 0.25 -21.51
C TRP A 340 -7.97 1.41 -20.98
N ASP A 341 -9.28 1.22 -20.88
CA ASP A 341 -10.19 2.22 -20.29
C ASP A 341 -9.93 2.43 -18.79
N ILE A 342 -9.68 1.34 -18.04
CA ILE A 342 -9.29 1.42 -16.62
C ILE A 342 -8.00 2.22 -16.47
N CYS A 343 -7.04 2.01 -17.38
CA CYS A 343 -5.78 2.76 -17.41
C CYS A 343 -5.93 4.18 -17.98
N GLN A 344 -7.08 4.55 -18.54
CA GLN A 344 -7.30 5.80 -19.27
C GLN A 344 -6.32 6.00 -20.44
N MET A 345 -6.09 4.93 -21.19
CA MET A 345 -5.13 4.88 -22.29
C MET A 345 -5.79 4.40 -23.58
N THR A 346 -5.20 4.78 -24.71
CA THR A 346 -5.57 4.22 -26.01
C THR A 346 -4.77 2.95 -26.29
N HIS A 347 -5.22 2.15 -27.25
CA HIS A 347 -4.52 0.97 -27.78
C HIS A 347 -3.21 1.29 -28.53
N ARG A 348 -2.73 2.54 -28.54
CA ARG A 348 -1.40 2.89 -29.04
C ARG A 348 -0.45 3.27 -27.90
N GLY A 349 -0.95 3.30 -26.67
CA GLY A 349 -0.19 3.58 -25.47
C GLY A 349 0.71 2.42 -25.04
N ALA A 350 1.51 2.67 -24.02
CA ALA A 350 2.39 1.67 -23.40
C ALA A 350 2.64 2.01 -21.93
N ILE A 351 2.88 0.98 -21.11
CA ILE A 351 3.25 1.12 -19.69
C ILE A 351 4.55 0.33 -19.46
N LEU A 352 5.51 0.94 -18.78
CA LEU A 352 6.68 0.25 -18.23
C LEU A 352 6.51 0.08 -16.72
N VAL A 353 6.48 -1.16 -16.25
CA VAL A 353 6.29 -1.55 -14.86
C VAL A 353 7.60 -2.04 -14.27
N ARG A 354 7.87 -1.62 -13.03
CA ARG A 354 9.04 -2.01 -12.24
C ARG A 354 8.88 -3.41 -11.65
N PRO A 355 9.99 -4.02 -11.20
CA PRO A 355 9.95 -5.30 -10.49
C PRO A 355 9.11 -5.28 -9.20
N ASP A 356 8.81 -4.12 -8.61
CA ASP A 356 7.94 -3.99 -7.43
C ASP A 356 6.48 -3.62 -7.78
N GLU A 357 6.05 -3.94 -9.00
CA GLU A 357 4.68 -3.74 -9.52
C GLU A 357 4.23 -2.28 -9.69
N HIS A 358 5.12 -1.31 -9.50
CA HIS A 358 4.80 0.10 -9.70
C HIS A 358 5.13 0.55 -11.12
N ILE A 359 4.30 1.42 -11.67
CA ILE A 359 4.51 1.97 -13.01
C ILE A 359 5.67 2.96 -12.96
N ALA A 360 6.73 2.70 -13.72
CA ALA A 360 7.85 3.62 -13.84
C ALA A 360 7.57 4.72 -14.87
N TRP A 361 6.88 4.38 -15.96
CA TRP A 361 6.63 5.25 -17.10
C TRP A 361 5.40 4.77 -17.85
N HIS A 362 4.70 5.69 -18.51
CA HIS A 362 3.66 5.34 -19.47
C HIS A 362 3.56 6.37 -20.58
N VAL A 363 2.78 6.05 -21.61
CA VAL A 363 2.34 6.98 -22.64
C VAL A 363 0.89 6.69 -23.00
N LYS A 364 -0.01 7.65 -22.77
CA LYS A 364 -1.47 7.41 -22.89
C LYS A 364 -1.93 7.14 -24.32
N SER A 365 -1.27 7.73 -25.32
CA SER A 365 -1.70 7.62 -26.72
C SER A 365 -0.63 7.08 -27.65
N VAL A 366 0.49 7.76 -27.84
CA VAL A 366 1.59 7.27 -28.68
C VAL A 366 2.86 7.98 -28.26
N VAL A 367 4.01 7.31 -28.35
CA VAL A 367 5.30 7.97 -28.17
C VAL A 367 5.46 9.02 -29.27
N VAL A 368 5.62 10.27 -28.88
CA VAL A 368 5.89 11.39 -29.79
C VAL A 368 7.40 11.54 -29.93
N GLY A 369 7.91 11.53 -31.16
CA GLY A 369 9.35 11.65 -31.43
C GLY A 369 10.04 10.30 -31.65
N ASP A 370 11.33 10.22 -31.31
CA ASP A 370 12.16 9.01 -31.48
C ASP A 370 12.00 8.07 -30.27
N PRO A 371 11.42 6.87 -30.45
CA PRO A 371 11.28 5.89 -29.38
C PRO A 371 12.62 5.50 -28.73
N THR A 372 13.73 5.55 -29.48
CA THR A 372 15.07 5.20 -28.99
C THR A 372 15.54 6.19 -27.95
N LEU A 373 15.43 7.49 -28.26
CA LEU A 373 15.77 8.55 -27.32
C LEU A 373 14.86 8.51 -26.08
N GLU A 374 13.58 8.25 -26.29
CA GLU A 374 12.62 8.16 -25.18
C GLU A 374 12.93 6.97 -24.26
N MET A 375 13.13 5.77 -24.78
CA MET A 375 13.46 4.63 -23.93
C MET A 375 14.83 4.77 -23.25
N LYS A 376 15.82 5.40 -23.89
CA LYS A 376 17.08 5.77 -23.24
C LYS A 376 16.86 6.72 -22.07
N ARG A 377 16.02 7.75 -22.24
CA ARG A 377 15.64 8.67 -21.17
C ARG A 377 14.97 7.92 -20.01
N VAL A 378 14.03 7.03 -20.33
CA VAL A 378 13.27 6.26 -19.34
C VAL A 378 14.18 5.36 -18.51
N PHE A 379 15.00 4.52 -19.16
CA PHE A 379 15.92 3.63 -18.44
C PHE A 379 16.99 4.40 -17.65
N SER A 380 17.52 5.49 -18.20
CA SER A 380 18.47 6.37 -17.48
C SER A 380 17.85 6.92 -16.20
N SER A 381 16.61 7.42 -16.26
CA SER A 381 15.91 7.99 -15.12
C SER A 381 15.58 6.93 -14.06
N VAL A 382 15.02 5.78 -14.49
CA VAL A 382 14.55 4.73 -13.58
C VAL A 382 15.71 3.99 -12.91
N LEU A 383 16.81 3.76 -13.62
CA LEU A 383 18.00 3.11 -13.07
C LEU A 383 18.97 4.10 -12.43
N GLY A 384 18.79 5.41 -12.61
CA GLY A 384 19.67 6.44 -12.08
C GLY A 384 21.04 6.50 -12.76
N VAL A 385 21.16 5.94 -13.96
CA VAL A 385 22.39 5.91 -14.76
C VAL A 385 22.41 7.18 -15.63
N GLN A 386 23.47 7.99 -15.56
CA GLN A 386 23.62 9.11 -16.50
C GLN A 386 23.86 8.55 -17.90
N SER A 387 23.23 9.13 -18.92
CA SER A 387 23.49 8.85 -20.34
C SER A 387 24.85 9.43 -20.79
N THR A 388 25.90 9.24 -20.00
CA THR A 388 27.24 9.66 -20.40
C THR A 388 27.83 8.64 -21.38
N GLY A 389 27.71 8.94 -22.67
CA GLY A 389 28.65 8.57 -23.73
C GLY A 389 28.93 7.08 -23.91
N LEU A 390 28.04 6.37 -24.59
CA LEU A 390 28.48 5.31 -25.50
C LEU A 390 29.25 6.00 -26.65
N GLN A 391 30.57 6.10 -26.50
CA GLN A 391 31.49 6.32 -27.62
C GLN A 391 31.65 5.02 -28.42
#